data_AF-A0A958G6X6-F1
#
_entry.id   AF-A0A958G6X6-F1
#
_cell.length_a   1.000
_cell.length_b   1.000
_cell.length_c   1.000
_cell.angle_alpha   90.00
_cell.angle_beta   90.00
_cell.angle_gamma   90.00
#
_symmetry.space_group_name_H-M   'P 1'
#
loop_
_entity.id
_entity.type
_entity.pdbx_description
1 polymer ?
#
loop_
_entity_poly.entity_id
_entity_poly.type
_entity_poly.pdbx_seq_one_letter_code
_entity_poly.pdbx_strand_id
1 'polypeptide(L)'
;MQKNAIVILILAILLAFSATGFSQASYDTLSIYDLQYVPDPVANDLSPYLGDTVVVKGMVMNNPRDLWIGARWSAYIIDQDSFPNPWSGFFVVQNDTFQPGTLFGFVEPGTICYFTGVVSEFSNFSQITLLDNNPLIPVEILSVGNPLPDPVLLTADDIDDRADAEQWESMWVKVEDATILNNAVSGNWASFTDASGGTAFMGEYFNWFRDRLNAGTYTWPPNGTSINVQGFTRDETAGYSINPRDTLDVVLLSDPPPVIANVSRNPGAPGSSDVVTVSANIEDNISVASARINYSVDWNAFQEVVMSAGIGGFTGDIPAQGDGAFVRYYISATDNVGG
;
A
#
# COMPACT_ATOMS: atom_id res chain seq x y z
N MET A 1 -70.72 20.69 -28.63
CA MET A 1 -70.05 21.47 -27.56
C MET A 1 -69.38 20.60 -26.50
N GLN A 2 -69.97 19.48 -26.05
CA GLN A 2 -69.39 18.60 -25.01
C GLN A 2 -68.06 17.90 -25.38
N LYS A 3 -67.86 17.48 -26.64
CA LYS A 3 -66.61 16.81 -27.08
C LYS A 3 -65.37 17.73 -27.04
N ASN A 4 -65.54 19.02 -27.30
CA ASN A 4 -64.43 19.99 -27.30
C ASN A 4 -64.00 20.36 -25.88
N ALA A 5 -64.94 20.35 -24.91
CA ALA A 5 -64.64 20.60 -23.50
C ALA A 5 -63.81 19.46 -22.86
N ILE A 6 -64.04 18.22 -23.26
CA ILE A 6 -63.29 17.05 -22.76
C ILE A 6 -61.86 17.03 -23.30
N VAL A 7 -61.65 17.38 -24.56
CA VAL A 7 -60.31 17.45 -25.17
C VAL A 7 -59.46 18.57 -24.55
N ILE A 8 -60.07 19.72 -24.24
CA ILE A 8 -59.38 20.83 -23.57
C ILE A 8 -59.03 20.47 -22.11
N LEU A 9 -59.88 19.74 -21.41
CA LEU A 9 -59.61 19.27 -20.04
C LEU A 9 -58.47 18.24 -20.00
N ILE A 10 -58.40 17.34 -20.98
CA ILE A 10 -57.33 16.34 -21.10
C ILE A 10 -55.98 17.02 -21.46
N LEU A 11 -55.97 18.01 -22.36
CA LEU A 11 -54.76 18.79 -22.66
C LEU A 11 -54.27 19.61 -21.45
N ALA A 12 -55.19 20.18 -20.66
CA ALA A 12 -54.84 20.93 -19.46
C ALA A 12 -54.26 20.03 -18.34
N ILE A 13 -54.73 18.79 -18.22
CA ILE A 13 -54.19 17.80 -17.27
C ILE A 13 -52.83 17.26 -17.75
N LEU A 14 -52.64 17.05 -19.06
CA LEU A 14 -51.33 16.67 -19.62
C LEU A 14 -50.27 17.78 -19.51
N LEU A 15 -50.67 19.05 -19.68
CA LEU A 15 -49.76 20.20 -19.48
C LEU A 15 -49.48 20.49 -18.00
N ALA A 16 -50.40 20.16 -17.09
CA ALA A 16 -50.17 20.27 -15.65
C ALA A 16 -49.20 19.22 -15.09
N PHE A 17 -49.12 18.03 -15.71
CA PHE A 17 -48.12 17.01 -15.36
C PHE A 17 -46.71 17.31 -15.90
N SER A 18 -46.58 18.11 -16.96
CA SER A 18 -45.26 18.58 -17.45
C SER A 18 -44.67 19.75 -16.67
N ALA A 19 -45.43 20.34 -15.73
CA ALA A 19 -45.03 21.54 -14.99
C ALA A 19 -44.51 21.25 -13.56
N THR A 20 -44.54 20.00 -13.10
CA THR A 20 -43.73 19.60 -11.93
C THR A 20 -42.35 19.21 -12.43
N GLY A 21 -41.53 20.23 -12.74
CA GLY A 21 -40.09 20.02 -12.79
C GLY A 21 -39.66 19.52 -11.41
N PHE A 22 -39.39 18.23 -11.30
CA PHE A 22 -38.55 17.74 -10.20
C PHE A 22 -37.22 18.44 -10.39
N SER A 23 -36.96 19.46 -9.57
CA SER A 23 -35.61 19.98 -9.41
C SER A 23 -34.80 18.80 -8.86
N GLN A 24 -34.09 18.09 -9.74
CA GLN A 24 -33.00 17.24 -9.28
C GLN A 24 -32.04 18.17 -8.53
N ALA A 25 -31.60 17.77 -7.34
CA ALA A 25 -30.55 18.50 -6.65
C ALA A 25 -29.34 18.54 -7.59
N SER A 26 -28.89 19.74 -7.95
CA SER A 26 -27.64 19.92 -8.66
C SER A 26 -26.54 19.95 -7.61
N TYR A 27 -25.62 18.99 -7.67
CA TYR A 27 -24.43 18.97 -6.83
C TYR A 27 -23.26 19.57 -7.62
N ASP A 28 -22.31 20.17 -6.91
CA ASP A 28 -21.14 20.75 -7.54
C ASP A 28 -20.24 19.63 -8.11
N THR A 29 -19.80 19.83 -9.35
CA THR A 29 -18.82 18.93 -9.97
C THR A 29 -17.43 19.47 -9.71
N LEU A 30 -16.61 18.72 -8.99
CA LEU A 30 -15.27 19.10 -8.56
C LEU A 30 -14.23 18.18 -9.20
N SER A 31 -13.02 18.72 -9.43
CA SER A 31 -11.88 17.89 -9.81
C SER A 31 -11.34 17.13 -8.59
N ILE A 32 -10.57 16.07 -8.83
CA ILE A 32 -9.88 15.36 -7.74
C ILE A 32 -8.92 16.31 -7.01
N TYR A 33 -8.24 17.20 -7.75
CA TYR A 33 -7.38 18.23 -7.17
C TYR A 33 -8.14 19.12 -6.19
N ASP A 34 -9.35 19.57 -6.53
CA ASP A 34 -10.17 20.40 -5.61
C ASP A 34 -10.49 19.65 -4.31
N LEU A 35 -10.73 18.33 -4.40
CA LEU A 35 -11.06 17.50 -3.23
C LEU A 35 -9.86 17.19 -2.34
N GLN A 36 -8.66 17.13 -2.92
CA GLN A 36 -7.46 16.63 -2.25
C GLN A 36 -6.50 17.74 -1.82
N TYR A 37 -6.33 18.78 -2.64
CA TYR A 37 -5.31 19.79 -2.38
C TYR A 37 -5.55 20.56 -1.09
N VAL A 38 -4.54 20.55 -0.22
CA VAL A 38 -4.43 21.45 0.92
C VAL A 38 -3.16 22.29 0.82
N PRO A 39 -3.18 23.59 1.20
CA PRO A 39 -2.00 24.45 1.11
C PRO A 39 -0.87 24.10 2.08
N ASP A 40 -1.19 23.48 3.22
CA ASP A 40 -0.25 23.15 4.29
C ASP A 40 -0.69 21.83 4.99
N PRO A 41 -0.29 20.67 4.44
CA PRO A 41 -0.60 19.35 5.02
C PRO A 41 -0.18 19.19 6.48
N VAL A 42 0.91 19.87 6.91
CA VAL A 42 1.39 19.81 8.30
C VAL A 42 0.37 20.44 9.24
N ALA A 43 -0.28 21.52 8.80
CA ALA A 43 -1.25 22.24 9.60
C ALA A 43 -2.65 21.63 9.53
N ASN A 44 -3.08 21.19 8.34
CA ASN A 44 -4.38 20.60 8.09
C ASN A 44 -4.41 19.84 6.76
N ASP A 45 -4.54 18.52 6.85
CA ASP A 45 -4.68 17.55 5.76
C ASP A 45 -6.16 17.29 5.36
N LEU A 46 -7.13 17.85 6.10
CA LEU A 46 -8.54 17.67 5.80
C LEU A 46 -8.92 18.25 4.43
N SER A 47 -9.64 17.45 3.64
CA SER A 47 -10.31 17.93 2.43
C SER A 47 -11.13 19.21 2.71
N PRO A 48 -11.01 20.26 1.88
CA PRO A 48 -11.77 21.50 2.05
C PRO A 48 -13.29 21.33 1.86
N TYR A 49 -13.71 20.17 1.34
CA TYR A 49 -15.11 19.83 1.08
C TYR A 49 -15.66 18.77 2.04
N LEU A 50 -15.00 18.50 3.17
CA LEU A 50 -15.43 17.50 4.14
C LEU A 50 -16.91 17.69 4.55
N GLY A 51 -17.72 16.67 4.30
CA GLY A 51 -19.16 16.65 4.58
C GLY A 51 -20.05 17.12 3.42
N ASP A 52 -19.49 17.73 2.37
CA ASP A 52 -20.25 18.17 1.21
C ASP A 52 -20.61 16.99 0.30
N THR A 53 -21.75 17.12 -0.39
CA THR A 53 -22.14 16.20 -1.45
C THR A 53 -21.72 16.75 -2.80
N VAL A 54 -20.89 16.00 -3.52
CA VAL A 54 -20.22 16.45 -4.74
C VAL A 54 -20.33 15.39 -5.84
N VAL A 55 -20.07 15.81 -7.07
CA VAL A 55 -19.82 14.92 -8.20
C VAL A 55 -18.33 15.00 -8.55
N VAL A 56 -17.67 13.85 -8.68
CA VAL A 56 -16.26 13.78 -9.10
C VAL A 56 -16.11 12.87 -10.30
N LYS A 57 -15.31 13.29 -11.29
CA LYS A 57 -14.92 12.46 -12.44
C LYS A 57 -13.61 11.74 -12.13
N GLY A 58 -13.51 10.46 -12.46
CA GLY A 58 -12.22 9.78 -12.42
C GLY A 58 -12.20 8.45 -13.17
N MET A 59 -11.00 8.02 -13.53
CA MET A 59 -10.72 6.69 -14.05
C MET A 59 -10.49 5.71 -12.91
N VAL A 60 -11.21 4.60 -12.92
CA VAL A 60 -11.09 3.49 -11.97
C VAL A 60 -9.77 2.74 -12.19
N MET A 61 -9.05 2.45 -11.11
CA MET A 61 -7.71 1.85 -11.18
C MET A 61 -7.61 0.42 -10.62
N ASN A 62 -8.62 -0.05 -9.89
CA ASN A 62 -8.73 -1.42 -9.37
C ASN A 62 -10.19 -1.91 -9.38
N ASN A 63 -10.43 -3.21 -9.27
CA ASN A 63 -11.81 -3.67 -9.12
C ASN A 63 -12.32 -3.33 -7.72
N PRO A 64 -13.61 -2.94 -7.56
CA PRO A 64 -14.16 -2.50 -6.28
C PRO A 64 -14.09 -3.50 -5.11
N ARG A 65 -13.79 -4.78 -5.40
CA ARG A 65 -13.78 -5.89 -4.43
C ARG A 65 -12.36 -6.37 -4.10
N ASP A 66 -11.35 -5.77 -4.70
CA ASP A 66 -9.96 -6.22 -4.53
C ASP A 66 -9.35 -5.76 -3.19
N LEU A 67 -10.02 -4.82 -2.50
CA LEU A 67 -9.52 -4.16 -1.29
C LEU A 67 -10.09 -4.76 0.00
N TRP A 68 -9.30 -4.72 1.05
CA TRP A 68 -9.69 -5.15 2.39
C TRP A 68 -10.35 -4.00 3.15
N ILE A 69 -11.65 -3.76 2.93
CA ILE A 69 -12.41 -2.68 3.59
C ILE A 69 -13.69 -3.20 4.28
N GLY A 70 -13.65 -4.43 4.78
CA GLY A 70 -14.80 -5.08 5.40
C GLY A 70 -15.90 -5.42 4.39
N ALA A 71 -17.16 -5.24 4.78
CA ALA A 71 -18.32 -5.53 3.92
C ALA A 71 -18.67 -4.40 2.92
N ARG A 72 -17.69 -3.56 2.59
CA ARG A 72 -17.78 -2.41 1.68
C ARG A 72 -17.11 -2.73 0.35
N TRP A 73 -17.39 -1.93 -0.67
CA TRP A 73 -16.60 -1.93 -1.90
C TRP A 73 -15.88 -0.58 -2.02
N SER A 74 -14.71 -0.59 -2.64
CA SER A 74 -13.95 0.63 -2.85
C SER A 74 -13.04 0.56 -4.06
N ALA A 75 -12.76 1.71 -4.65
CA ALA A 75 -11.82 1.83 -5.75
C ALA A 75 -11.00 3.10 -5.60
N TYR A 76 -9.70 2.98 -5.89
CA TYR A 76 -8.87 4.11 -6.25
C TYR A 76 -9.30 4.62 -7.62
N ILE A 77 -9.40 5.93 -7.73
CA ILE A 77 -9.63 6.63 -8.98
C ILE A 77 -8.53 7.66 -9.19
N ILE A 78 -8.26 7.99 -10.45
CA ILE A 78 -7.38 9.11 -10.81
C ILE A 78 -8.08 10.06 -11.75
N ASP A 79 -7.63 11.32 -11.80
CA ASP A 79 -8.04 12.24 -12.85
C ASP A 79 -7.15 12.03 -14.07
N GLN A 80 -7.70 11.33 -15.06
CA GLN A 80 -6.98 10.99 -16.29
C GLN A 80 -6.53 12.19 -17.12
N ASP A 81 -7.08 13.39 -16.90
CA ASP A 81 -6.70 14.60 -17.63
C ASP A 81 -5.51 15.32 -16.97
N SER A 82 -5.25 15.07 -15.68
CA SER A 82 -4.22 15.75 -14.90
C SER A 82 -3.14 14.83 -14.32
N PHE A 83 -3.37 13.52 -14.24
CA PHE A 83 -2.36 12.54 -13.86
C PHE A 83 -1.14 12.63 -14.82
N PRO A 84 0.12 12.62 -14.35
CA PRO A 84 0.59 12.24 -13.01
C PRO A 84 0.84 13.43 -12.04
N ASN A 85 0.21 14.59 -12.25
CA ASN A 85 0.44 15.73 -11.34
C ASN A 85 0.02 15.36 -9.89
N PRO A 86 0.68 15.93 -8.86
CA PRO A 86 0.28 15.72 -7.48
C PRO A 86 -1.20 16.04 -7.24
N TRP A 87 -1.81 15.36 -6.26
CA TRP A 87 -3.23 15.51 -5.90
C TRP A 87 -4.22 15.08 -6.99
N SER A 88 -3.84 14.14 -7.85
CA SER A 88 -4.72 13.63 -8.93
C SER A 88 -5.28 12.23 -8.66
N GLY A 89 -5.06 11.67 -7.47
CA GLY A 89 -5.62 10.39 -6.99
C GLY A 89 -6.71 10.61 -5.95
N PHE A 90 -7.70 9.71 -5.88
CA PHE A 90 -8.75 9.76 -4.86
C PHE A 90 -9.36 8.40 -4.59
N PHE A 91 -10.17 8.30 -3.53
CA PHE A 91 -10.76 7.05 -3.09
C PHE A 91 -12.29 7.10 -3.04
N VAL A 92 -12.93 6.10 -3.64
CA VAL A 92 -14.39 5.96 -3.68
C VAL A 92 -14.80 4.76 -2.84
N VAL A 93 -15.84 4.93 -2.01
CA VAL A 93 -16.39 3.87 -1.16
C VAL A 93 -17.90 3.74 -1.36
N GLN A 94 -18.36 2.49 -1.48
CA GLN A 94 -19.77 2.12 -1.30
C GLN A 94 -19.95 1.40 0.03
N ASN A 95 -20.86 1.88 0.87
CA ASN A 95 -21.10 1.29 2.18
C ASN A 95 -22.00 0.06 2.11
N ASP A 96 -23.17 0.20 1.47
CA ASP A 96 -24.12 -0.89 1.34
C ASP A 96 -23.83 -1.68 0.06
N THR A 97 -23.13 -2.80 0.20
CA THR A 97 -22.76 -3.69 -0.92
C THR A 97 -23.92 -4.57 -1.42
N PHE A 98 -25.07 -4.53 -0.76
CA PHE A 98 -26.30 -5.20 -1.20
C PHE A 98 -27.25 -4.26 -1.93
N GLN A 99 -27.02 -2.96 -1.88
CA GLN A 99 -27.86 -1.98 -2.53
C GLN A 99 -27.85 -2.18 -4.06
N PRO A 100 -29.02 -2.48 -4.67
CA PRO A 100 -29.11 -2.59 -6.12
C PRO A 100 -29.11 -1.20 -6.78
N GLY A 101 -28.63 -1.14 -8.01
CA GLY A 101 -28.74 0.06 -8.85
C GLY A 101 -27.66 1.12 -8.64
N THR A 102 -26.69 0.91 -7.75
CA THR A 102 -25.53 1.82 -7.61
C THR A 102 -24.61 1.79 -8.83
N LEU A 103 -24.60 0.67 -9.56
CA LEU A 103 -23.73 0.36 -10.70
C LEU A 103 -22.22 0.28 -10.38
N PHE A 104 -21.79 0.64 -9.17
CA PHE A 104 -20.38 0.58 -8.78
C PHE A 104 -19.79 -0.82 -8.90
N GLY A 105 -20.56 -1.88 -8.62
CA GLY A 105 -20.09 -3.25 -8.78
C GLY A 105 -19.79 -3.69 -10.22
N PHE A 106 -20.06 -2.85 -11.23
CA PHE A 106 -19.78 -3.11 -12.64
C PHE A 106 -18.60 -2.29 -13.19
N VAL A 107 -17.99 -1.40 -12.39
CA VAL A 107 -16.80 -0.69 -12.85
C VAL A 107 -15.58 -1.60 -12.78
N GLU A 108 -14.71 -1.45 -13.76
CA GLU A 108 -13.46 -2.20 -13.89
C GLU A 108 -12.30 -1.20 -14.10
N PRO A 109 -11.04 -1.61 -13.86
CA PRO A 109 -9.88 -0.78 -14.21
C PRO A 109 -9.96 -0.23 -15.63
N GLY A 110 -9.73 1.08 -15.79
CA GLY A 110 -9.84 1.79 -17.06
C GLY A 110 -11.25 2.29 -17.39
N THR A 111 -12.22 2.15 -16.47
CA THR A 111 -13.56 2.77 -16.61
C THR A 111 -13.50 4.23 -16.16
N ILE A 112 -13.97 5.17 -16.97
CA ILE A 112 -14.12 6.58 -16.57
C ILE A 112 -15.58 6.82 -16.19
N CYS A 113 -15.79 7.34 -14.97
CA CYS A 113 -17.11 7.57 -14.42
C CYS A 113 -17.25 8.95 -13.78
N TYR A 114 -18.50 9.39 -13.60
CA TYR A 114 -18.85 10.31 -12.52
C TYR A 114 -19.35 9.53 -11.29
N PHE A 115 -18.85 9.92 -10.12
CA PHE A 115 -19.24 9.42 -8.82
C PHE A 115 -19.91 10.55 -8.04
N THR A 116 -21.10 10.31 -7.51
CA THR A 116 -21.79 11.27 -6.64
C THR A 116 -21.85 10.75 -5.22
N GLY A 117 -21.41 11.55 -4.26
CA GLY A 117 -21.26 11.09 -2.89
C GLY A 117 -20.88 12.20 -1.92
N VAL A 118 -20.81 11.84 -0.65
CA VAL A 118 -20.40 12.72 0.44
C VAL A 118 -18.89 12.59 0.64
N VAL A 119 -18.18 13.71 0.57
CA VAL A 119 -16.76 13.76 0.94
C VAL A 119 -16.65 13.47 2.43
N SER A 120 -15.81 12.51 2.76
CA SER A 120 -15.65 11.96 4.10
C SER A 120 -14.20 11.57 4.32
N GLU A 121 -13.88 11.19 5.54
CA GLU A 121 -12.54 10.73 5.87
C GLU A 121 -12.64 9.47 6.71
N PHE A 122 -11.68 8.56 6.51
CA PHE A 122 -11.55 7.38 7.33
C PHE A 122 -10.09 7.16 7.73
N SER A 123 -9.77 7.50 8.99
CA SER A 123 -8.42 7.37 9.56
C SER A 123 -7.38 8.23 8.84
N ASN A 124 -7.64 9.54 8.71
CA ASN A 124 -6.77 10.51 8.01
C ASN A 124 -6.61 10.21 6.52
N PHE A 125 -7.62 9.61 5.90
CA PHE A 125 -7.60 9.25 4.49
C PHE A 125 -8.87 9.75 3.83
N SER A 126 -8.71 10.67 2.89
CA SER A 126 -9.82 11.36 2.23
C SER A 126 -10.50 10.47 1.21
N GLN A 127 -11.84 10.47 1.23
CA GLN A 127 -12.64 9.58 0.39
C GLN A 127 -14.01 10.17 0.07
N ILE A 128 -14.63 9.70 -1.00
CA ILE A 128 -16.05 9.94 -1.26
C ILE A 128 -16.87 8.69 -0.95
N THR A 129 -17.85 8.85 -0.07
CA THR A 129 -18.87 7.83 0.19
C THR A 129 -20.01 8.02 -0.80
N LEU A 130 -20.21 7.06 -1.70
CA LEU A 130 -21.29 7.12 -2.69
C LEU A 130 -22.65 7.33 -2.04
N LEU A 131 -23.51 8.09 -2.72
CA LEU A 131 -24.94 8.14 -2.41
C LEU A 131 -25.61 6.83 -2.85
N ASP A 132 -25.41 5.80 -2.03
CA ASP A 132 -25.97 4.46 -2.24
C ASP A 132 -27.41 4.36 -1.71
N ASN A 133 -27.90 5.30 -0.91
CA ASN A 133 -29.28 5.27 -0.44
C ASN A 133 -29.88 6.68 -0.28
N ASN A 134 -31.19 6.76 -0.58
CA ASN A 134 -32.09 7.91 -0.36
C ASN A 134 -31.43 9.32 -0.27
N PRO A 135 -31.08 9.97 -1.40
CA PRO A 135 -31.28 9.49 -2.77
C PRO A 135 -30.18 8.54 -3.21
N LEU A 136 -30.55 7.45 -3.89
CA LEU A 136 -29.60 6.63 -4.64
C LEU A 136 -29.22 7.38 -5.92
N ILE A 137 -27.93 7.59 -6.16
CA ILE A 137 -27.41 8.10 -7.43
C ILE A 137 -26.48 7.05 -8.04
N PRO A 138 -26.87 6.41 -9.15
CA PRO A 138 -26.02 5.45 -9.84
C PRO A 138 -24.72 6.10 -10.32
N VAL A 139 -23.62 5.34 -10.28
CA VAL A 139 -22.37 5.71 -10.95
C VAL A 139 -22.63 5.87 -12.45
N GLU A 140 -22.29 7.04 -12.99
CA GLU A 140 -22.45 7.34 -14.41
C GLU A 140 -21.19 6.91 -15.17
N ILE A 141 -21.29 5.84 -15.96
CA ILE A 141 -20.19 5.33 -16.77
C ILE A 141 -20.10 6.10 -18.08
N LEU A 142 -18.96 6.76 -18.32
CA LEU A 142 -18.71 7.56 -19.52
C LEU A 142 -17.98 6.76 -20.61
N SER A 143 -16.97 5.97 -20.23
CA SER A 143 -16.20 5.12 -21.14
C SER A 143 -15.58 3.93 -20.40
N VAL A 144 -15.26 2.87 -21.14
CA VAL A 144 -14.71 1.60 -20.61
C VAL A 144 -13.49 1.17 -21.41
N GLY A 145 -12.61 0.36 -20.81
CA GLY A 145 -11.46 -0.23 -21.48
C GLY A 145 -10.38 0.76 -21.88
N ASN A 146 -10.30 1.91 -21.21
CA ASN A 146 -9.21 2.86 -21.41
C ASN A 146 -7.91 2.26 -20.85
N PRO A 147 -6.75 2.50 -21.49
CA PRO A 147 -5.48 2.07 -20.93
C PRO A 147 -5.21 2.79 -19.61
N LEU A 148 -4.76 2.04 -18.60
CA LEU A 148 -4.28 2.62 -17.36
C LEU A 148 -2.97 3.39 -17.63
N PRO A 149 -2.73 4.53 -16.97
CA PRO A 149 -1.45 5.21 -17.08
C PRO A 149 -0.33 4.43 -16.39
N ASP A 150 0.90 4.73 -16.78
CA ASP A 150 2.09 4.29 -16.07
C ASP A 150 2.13 4.89 -14.65
N PRO A 151 2.68 4.19 -13.64
CA PRO A 151 2.79 4.75 -12.29
C PRO A 151 3.70 5.97 -12.23
N VAL A 152 3.44 6.86 -11.26
CA VAL A 152 4.35 7.96 -10.95
C VAL A 152 5.62 7.40 -10.31
N LEU A 153 6.78 7.72 -10.88
CA LEU A 153 8.06 7.35 -10.29
C LEU A 153 8.35 8.27 -9.10
N LEU A 154 8.47 7.69 -7.91
CA LEU A 154 8.84 8.34 -6.67
C LEU A 154 10.11 7.72 -6.10
N THR A 155 10.73 8.43 -5.17
CA THR A 155 11.76 7.91 -4.28
C THR A 155 11.16 7.49 -2.93
N ALA A 156 11.93 6.76 -2.12
CA ALA A 156 11.52 6.45 -0.76
C ALA A 156 11.36 7.72 0.12
N ASP A 157 12.19 8.75 -0.10
CA ASP A 157 12.12 10.04 0.61
C ASP A 157 10.83 10.83 0.31
N ASP A 158 10.30 10.72 -0.92
CA ASP A 158 9.01 11.33 -1.29
C ASP A 158 7.81 10.76 -0.50
N ILE A 159 8.00 9.63 0.18
CA ILE A 159 6.96 8.87 0.92
C ILE A 159 7.23 8.85 2.44
N ASP A 160 8.48 9.09 2.86
CA ASP A 160 8.93 8.95 4.26
C ASP A 160 8.25 9.99 5.18
N ASP A 161 8.22 11.26 4.75
CA ASP A 161 7.54 12.33 5.49
C ASP A 161 6.08 12.47 5.07
N ARG A 162 5.18 12.46 6.06
CA ARG A 162 3.72 12.56 5.82
C ARG A 162 3.33 13.83 5.07
N ALA A 163 3.97 14.96 5.34
CA ALA A 163 3.59 16.22 4.72
C ALA A 163 3.98 16.27 3.24
N ASP A 164 5.13 15.69 2.90
CA ASP A 164 5.59 15.56 1.52
C ASP A 164 4.79 14.48 0.78
N ALA A 165 4.44 13.39 1.48
CA ALA A 165 3.69 12.26 0.96
C ALA A 165 2.20 12.53 0.74
N GLU A 166 1.62 13.52 1.45
CA GLU A 166 0.19 13.88 1.37
C GLU A 166 -0.26 14.14 -0.08
N GLN A 167 0.57 14.84 -0.87
CA GLN A 167 0.26 15.13 -2.26
C GLN A 167 0.18 13.89 -3.16
N TRP A 168 0.71 12.78 -2.67
CA TRP A 168 0.67 11.50 -3.31
C TRP A 168 -0.44 10.62 -2.79
N GLU A 169 -1.28 11.02 -1.82
CA GLU A 169 -2.40 10.20 -1.33
C GLU A 169 -3.27 9.64 -2.48
N SER A 170 -3.63 8.36 -2.40
CA SER A 170 -4.45 7.65 -3.40
C SER A 170 -3.84 7.53 -4.81
N MET A 171 -2.58 7.90 -5.01
CA MET A 171 -1.91 7.86 -6.30
C MET A 171 -1.39 6.46 -6.65
N TRP A 172 -1.37 6.16 -7.95
CA TRP A 172 -0.69 4.99 -8.51
C TRP A 172 0.79 5.31 -8.72
N VAL A 173 1.67 4.72 -7.90
CA VAL A 173 3.09 5.09 -7.83
C VAL A 173 4.00 3.88 -7.98
N LYS A 174 5.29 4.14 -8.21
CA LYS A 174 6.36 3.15 -8.28
C LYS A 174 7.64 3.69 -7.65
N VAL A 175 8.34 2.84 -6.91
CA VAL A 175 9.73 3.06 -6.48
C VAL A 175 10.59 1.96 -7.11
N GLU A 176 11.72 2.37 -7.70
CA GLU A 176 12.66 1.48 -8.36
C GLU A 176 13.94 1.31 -7.55
N ASP A 177 14.64 0.19 -7.75
CA ASP A 177 15.93 -0.12 -7.12
C ASP A 177 15.92 0.01 -5.59
N ALA A 178 14.77 -0.29 -4.98
CA ALA A 178 14.58 -0.24 -3.53
C ALA A 178 15.19 -1.47 -2.84
N THR A 179 15.54 -1.34 -1.57
CA THR A 179 16.06 -2.41 -0.72
C THR A 179 15.16 -2.59 0.50
N ILE A 180 14.71 -3.82 0.76
CA ILE A 180 13.94 -4.11 1.97
C ILE A 180 14.80 -3.88 3.22
N LEU A 181 14.31 -3.06 4.14
CA LEU A 181 14.94 -2.80 5.43
C LEU A 181 14.43 -3.73 6.52
N ASN A 182 13.11 -3.91 6.58
CA ASN A 182 12.46 -4.78 7.56
C ASN A 182 11.23 -5.43 6.92
N ASN A 183 11.27 -6.74 6.72
CA ASN A 183 10.19 -7.51 6.11
C ASN A 183 9.12 -8.00 7.11
N ALA A 184 9.26 -7.63 8.38
CA ALA A 184 8.41 -8.05 9.50
C ALA A 184 7.97 -6.86 10.36
N VAL A 185 7.54 -5.78 9.71
CA VAL A 185 6.91 -4.64 10.40
C VAL A 185 5.54 -5.09 10.93
N SER A 186 5.19 -4.63 12.15
CA SER A 186 3.89 -4.93 12.77
C SER A 186 2.74 -4.58 11.85
N GLY A 187 1.72 -5.45 11.76
CA GLY A 187 0.60 -5.28 10.83
C GLY A 187 0.78 -6.00 9.50
N ASN A 188 1.75 -6.90 9.37
CA ASN A 188 2.13 -7.59 8.12
C ASN A 188 2.64 -6.61 7.06
N TRP A 189 3.42 -5.62 7.45
CA TRP A 189 4.03 -4.66 6.53
C TRP A 189 5.50 -4.96 6.34
N ALA A 190 6.09 -4.34 5.32
CA ALA A 190 7.52 -4.21 5.18
C ALA A 190 7.93 -2.74 5.08
N SER A 191 9.16 -2.42 5.45
CA SER A 191 9.78 -1.14 5.12
C SER A 191 10.91 -1.33 4.13
N PHE A 192 11.15 -0.31 3.32
CA PHE A 192 12.21 -0.28 2.32
C PHE A 192 12.81 1.12 2.20
N THR A 193 13.97 1.19 1.57
CA THR A 193 14.66 2.45 1.23
C THR A 193 15.21 2.35 -0.19
N ASP A 194 15.68 3.45 -0.74
CA ASP A 194 16.39 3.51 -2.01
C ASP A 194 17.62 4.44 -1.88
N ALA A 195 18.16 4.92 -3.00
CA ALA A 195 19.31 5.81 -3.00
C ALA A 195 19.06 7.20 -2.37
N SER A 196 17.80 7.61 -2.18
CA SER A 196 17.45 8.86 -1.48
C SER A 196 17.73 8.78 0.03
N GLY A 197 17.67 7.57 0.60
CA GLY A 197 17.86 7.32 2.02
C GLY A 197 16.61 7.45 2.89
N GLY A 198 15.46 7.84 2.31
CA GLY A 198 14.17 7.83 2.99
C GLY A 198 13.68 6.42 3.30
N THR A 199 12.78 6.29 4.28
CA THR A 199 12.15 5.02 4.66
C THR A 199 10.66 5.02 4.31
N ALA A 200 10.28 4.22 3.32
CA ALA A 200 8.88 4.04 2.94
C ALA A 200 8.35 2.67 3.40
N PHE A 201 7.03 2.54 3.49
CA PHE A 201 6.37 1.30 3.86
C PHE A 201 5.67 0.63 2.67
N MET A 202 5.56 -0.69 2.74
CA MET A 202 4.75 -1.50 1.86
C MET A 202 3.66 -2.20 2.69
N GLY A 203 2.41 -1.93 2.32
CA GLY A 203 1.21 -2.41 3.00
C GLY A 203 0.54 -3.59 2.29
N GLU A 204 -0.50 -4.11 2.91
CA GLU A 204 -1.21 -5.33 2.51
C GLU A 204 -2.68 -5.05 2.14
N TYR A 205 -3.00 -3.82 1.75
CA TYR A 205 -4.39 -3.34 1.69
C TYR A 205 -5.25 -4.07 0.64
N PHE A 206 -4.62 -4.67 -0.37
CA PHE A 206 -5.28 -5.56 -1.33
C PHE A 206 -5.43 -6.97 -0.77
N ASN A 207 -6.62 -7.57 -0.97
CA ASN A 207 -7.00 -8.87 -0.43
C ASN A 207 -5.99 -9.98 -0.79
N TRP A 208 -5.34 -9.89 -1.96
CA TRP A 208 -4.34 -10.87 -2.37
C TRP A 208 -3.20 -11.02 -1.34
N PHE A 209 -2.62 -9.89 -0.89
CA PHE A 209 -1.55 -9.86 0.11
C PHE A 209 -2.11 -10.07 1.51
N ARG A 210 -3.17 -9.34 1.89
CA ARG A 210 -3.83 -9.47 3.21
C ARG A 210 -4.08 -10.93 3.57
N ASP A 211 -4.75 -11.67 2.68
CA ASP A 211 -5.16 -13.05 2.96
C ASP A 211 -3.94 -13.96 3.10
N ARG A 212 -2.93 -13.81 2.24
CA ARG A 212 -1.76 -14.69 2.22
C ARG A 212 -0.79 -14.43 3.37
N LEU A 213 -0.61 -13.17 3.74
CA LEU A 213 0.19 -12.77 4.91
C LEU A 213 -0.48 -13.23 6.20
N ASN A 214 -1.79 -13.02 6.34
CA ASN A 214 -2.55 -13.52 7.50
C ASN A 214 -2.55 -15.05 7.59
N ALA A 215 -2.59 -15.75 6.46
CA ALA A 215 -2.51 -17.21 6.42
C ALA A 215 -1.08 -17.75 6.59
N GLY A 216 -0.05 -16.89 6.63
CA GLY A 216 1.36 -17.30 6.68
C GLY A 216 1.83 -18.04 5.41
N THR A 217 1.12 -17.87 4.29
CA THR A 217 1.44 -18.50 2.99
C THR A 217 2.28 -17.60 2.09
N TYR A 218 2.46 -16.35 2.49
CA TYR A 218 3.35 -15.39 1.87
C TYR A 218 4.07 -14.62 2.98
N THR A 219 5.31 -14.24 2.70
CA THR A 219 6.11 -13.33 3.51
C THR A 219 6.73 -12.31 2.58
N TRP A 220 6.82 -11.05 3.03
CA TRP A 220 7.56 -10.04 2.28
C TRP A 220 9.01 -10.49 2.04
N PRO A 221 9.64 -10.04 0.93
CA PRO A 221 11.01 -10.42 0.61
C PRO A 221 11.96 -10.12 1.79
N PRO A 222 12.93 -11.00 2.09
CA PRO A 222 13.90 -10.81 3.17
C PRO A 222 14.59 -9.45 3.20
N ASN A 223 15.04 -9.02 4.37
CA ASN A 223 15.86 -7.82 4.53
C ASN A 223 17.10 -7.89 3.62
N GLY A 224 17.40 -6.79 2.94
CA GLY A 224 18.49 -6.70 1.95
C GLY A 224 18.08 -7.08 0.53
N THR A 225 16.87 -7.60 0.30
CA THR A 225 16.41 -7.92 -1.07
C THR A 225 16.20 -6.64 -1.88
N SER A 226 16.77 -6.57 -3.08
CA SER A 226 16.50 -5.50 -4.05
C SER A 226 15.20 -5.73 -4.81
N ILE A 227 14.33 -4.72 -4.88
CA ILE A 227 13.01 -4.79 -5.50
C ILE A 227 12.67 -3.54 -6.31
N ASN A 228 11.76 -3.69 -7.28
CA ASN A 228 10.87 -2.62 -7.70
C ASN A 228 9.50 -2.86 -7.07
N VAL A 229 8.87 -1.82 -6.54
CA VAL A 229 7.52 -1.89 -5.98
C VAL A 229 6.63 -0.82 -6.60
N GLN A 230 5.41 -1.18 -6.93
CA GLN A 230 4.36 -0.26 -7.36
C GLN A 230 3.06 -0.55 -6.59
N GLY A 231 2.17 0.43 -6.53
CA GLY A 231 0.97 0.30 -5.73
C GLY A 231 0.24 1.61 -5.53
N PHE A 232 -0.80 1.57 -4.71
CA PHE A 232 -1.49 2.78 -4.28
C PHE A 232 -0.96 3.28 -2.95
N THR A 233 -0.65 4.55 -2.90
CA THR A 233 -0.24 5.25 -1.69
C THR A 233 -1.42 5.44 -0.74
N ARG A 234 -1.17 5.26 0.56
CA ARG A 234 -2.17 5.46 1.61
C ARG A 234 -1.50 5.92 2.90
N ASP A 235 -2.10 6.91 3.58
CA ASP A 235 -1.75 7.21 4.96
C ASP A 235 -2.20 6.07 5.87
N GLU A 236 -1.25 5.51 6.61
CA GLU A 236 -1.48 4.41 7.53
C GLU A 236 -0.78 4.64 8.86
N THR A 237 -1.12 3.83 9.86
CA THR A 237 -0.61 4.00 11.23
C THR A 237 0.92 4.01 11.37
N ALA A 238 1.66 3.24 10.56
CA ALA A 238 3.13 3.26 10.63
C ALA A 238 3.78 4.33 9.73
N GLY A 239 3.01 5.05 8.91
CA GLY A 239 3.50 6.00 7.91
C GLY A 239 2.78 5.81 6.57
N TYR A 240 3.11 6.64 5.58
CA TYR A 240 2.62 6.42 4.23
C TYR A 240 3.17 5.11 3.68
N SER A 241 2.30 4.37 2.98
CA SER A 241 2.62 3.07 2.43
C SER A 241 2.28 2.98 0.95
N ILE A 242 3.05 2.21 0.21
CA ILE A 242 2.67 1.71 -1.12
C ILE A 242 1.95 0.38 -0.93
N ASN A 243 0.74 0.26 -1.48
CA ASN A 243 -0.08 -0.93 -1.39
C ASN A 243 -0.13 -1.65 -2.75
N PRO A 244 0.75 -2.63 -2.98
CA PRO A 244 0.74 -3.43 -4.21
C PRO A 244 -0.52 -4.31 -4.27
N ARG A 245 -0.98 -4.62 -5.49
CA ARG A 245 -2.19 -5.42 -5.69
C ARG A 245 -1.91 -6.92 -5.56
N ASP A 246 -0.81 -7.36 -6.15
CA ASP A 246 -0.31 -8.74 -6.11
C ASP A 246 1.22 -8.76 -6.38
N THR A 247 1.80 -9.96 -6.57
CA THR A 247 3.24 -10.12 -6.80
C THR A 247 3.76 -9.50 -8.09
N LEU A 248 2.92 -9.17 -9.07
CA LEU A 248 3.37 -8.45 -10.26
C LEU A 248 3.76 -7.01 -9.93
N ASP A 249 3.23 -6.47 -8.84
CA ASP A 249 3.55 -5.14 -8.34
C ASP A 249 4.77 -5.12 -7.39
N VAL A 250 5.38 -6.29 -7.10
CA VAL A 250 6.61 -6.43 -6.30
C VAL A 250 7.61 -7.31 -7.04
N VAL A 251 8.47 -6.69 -7.84
CA VAL A 251 9.43 -7.37 -8.71
C VAL A 251 10.78 -7.48 -8.01
N LEU A 252 11.27 -8.70 -7.81
CA LEU A 252 12.62 -8.93 -7.30
C LEU A 252 13.66 -8.62 -8.39
N LEU A 253 14.68 -7.85 -8.03
CA LEU A 253 15.77 -7.46 -8.93
C LEU A 253 17.00 -8.36 -8.77
N SER A 254 17.11 -9.03 -7.62
CA SER A 254 18.15 -9.99 -7.29
C SER A 254 17.53 -11.22 -6.63
N ASP A 255 18.34 -12.28 -6.49
CA ASP A 255 18.00 -13.35 -5.56
C ASP A 255 17.98 -12.77 -4.12
N PRO A 256 17.00 -13.13 -3.28
CA PRO A 256 16.99 -12.70 -1.89
C PRO A 256 18.18 -13.26 -1.10
N PRO A 257 18.78 -12.48 -0.19
CA PRO A 257 19.91 -12.95 0.61
C PRO A 257 19.49 -14.02 1.65
N PRO A 258 20.43 -14.83 2.16
CA PRO A 258 20.16 -15.78 3.23
C PRO A 258 19.65 -15.11 4.50
N VAL A 259 18.63 -15.71 5.13
CA VAL A 259 18.04 -15.24 6.38
C VAL A 259 18.72 -15.90 7.57
N ILE A 260 19.28 -15.08 8.47
CA ILE A 260 19.91 -15.53 9.72
C ILE A 260 18.94 -15.30 10.88
N ALA A 261 18.59 -16.36 11.60
CA ALA A 261 17.67 -16.34 12.73
C ALA A 261 18.14 -17.22 13.89
N ASN A 262 17.45 -17.11 15.04
CA ASN A 262 17.69 -17.93 16.23
C ASN A 262 19.15 -17.98 16.70
N VAL A 263 19.83 -16.83 16.62
CA VAL A 263 21.24 -16.71 17.02
C VAL A 263 21.39 -16.94 18.53
N SER A 264 22.27 -17.86 18.90
CA SER A 264 22.59 -18.18 20.29
C SER A 264 24.08 -18.43 20.47
N ARG A 265 24.53 -18.42 21.72
CA ARG A 265 25.91 -18.75 22.10
C ARG A 265 25.95 -19.60 23.36
N ASN A 266 26.97 -20.44 23.47
CA ASN A 266 27.25 -21.24 24.66
C ASN A 266 28.77 -21.33 24.89
N PRO A 267 29.27 -21.04 26.10
CA PRO A 267 28.54 -20.55 27.27
C PRO A 267 28.00 -19.13 27.09
N GLY A 268 26.90 -18.80 27.77
CA GLY A 268 26.31 -17.45 27.76
C GLY A 268 27.20 -16.39 28.43
N ALA A 269 27.99 -16.83 29.42
CA ALA A 269 28.99 -16.06 30.16
C ALA A 269 30.34 -16.82 30.15
N PRO A 270 31.17 -16.61 29.12
CA PRO A 270 32.44 -17.33 28.96
C PRO A 270 33.49 -16.90 29.99
N GLY A 271 34.19 -17.88 30.57
CA GLY A 271 35.45 -17.69 31.27
C GLY A 271 36.64 -17.68 30.29
N SER A 272 37.82 -17.32 30.80
CA SER A 272 39.03 -17.15 29.96
C SER A 272 39.58 -18.45 29.34
N SER A 273 39.04 -19.60 29.72
CA SER A 273 39.39 -20.91 29.15
C SER A 273 38.31 -21.47 28.23
N ASP A 274 37.15 -20.79 28.13
CA ASP A 274 35.99 -21.34 27.46
C ASP A 274 36.05 -21.05 25.96
N VAL A 275 35.87 -22.09 25.16
CA VAL A 275 35.51 -21.93 23.75
C VAL A 275 34.02 -21.56 23.69
N VAL A 276 33.69 -20.57 22.88
CA VAL A 276 32.31 -20.10 22.72
C VAL A 276 31.76 -20.61 21.41
N THR A 277 30.85 -21.57 21.47
CA THR A 277 30.11 -22.06 20.32
C THR A 277 28.95 -21.10 20.03
N VAL A 278 28.95 -20.52 18.85
CA VAL A 278 27.86 -19.70 18.32
C VAL A 278 27.02 -20.57 17.37
N SER A 279 25.70 -20.45 17.44
CA SER A 279 24.76 -21.21 16.62
C SER A 279 23.71 -20.29 16.01
N ALA A 280 23.26 -20.59 14.78
CA ALA A 280 22.19 -19.88 14.11
C ALA A 280 21.45 -20.78 13.11
N ASN A 281 20.18 -20.47 12.86
CA ASN A 281 19.46 -20.97 11.69
C ASN A 281 19.80 -20.05 10.52
N ILE A 282 20.25 -20.60 9.41
CA ILE A 282 20.52 -19.86 8.18
C ILE A 282 19.77 -20.56 7.07
N GLU A 283 18.78 -19.88 6.51
CA GLU A 283 17.89 -20.39 5.47
C GLU A 283 18.04 -19.53 4.23
N ASP A 284 17.93 -20.18 3.07
CA ASP A 284 18.06 -19.55 1.77
C ASP A 284 17.07 -20.22 0.81
N ASN A 285 16.54 -19.48 -0.16
CA ASN A 285 15.58 -20.02 -1.13
C ASN A 285 16.22 -20.99 -2.13
N ILE A 286 17.55 -20.97 -2.29
CA ILE A 286 18.30 -21.90 -3.14
C ILE A 286 19.24 -22.76 -2.29
N SER A 287 20.28 -22.14 -1.73
CA SER A 287 21.32 -22.78 -0.93
C SER A 287 22.28 -21.75 -0.35
N VAL A 288 22.62 -21.91 0.93
CA VAL A 288 23.68 -21.15 1.58
C VAL A 288 25.05 -21.60 1.06
N ALA A 289 25.81 -20.68 0.46
CA ALA A 289 27.17 -20.94 -0.04
C ALA A 289 28.22 -20.84 1.06
N SER A 290 28.09 -19.84 1.93
CA SER A 290 29.01 -19.62 3.04
C SER A 290 28.30 -19.03 4.25
N ALA A 291 28.78 -19.37 5.45
CA ALA A 291 28.34 -18.81 6.72
C ALA A 291 29.55 -18.57 7.61
N ARG A 292 29.64 -17.40 8.23
CA ARG A 292 30.81 -16.97 9.00
C ARG A 292 30.40 -16.23 10.26
N ILE A 293 31.18 -16.43 11.33
CA ILE A 293 31.19 -15.57 12.50
C ILE A 293 32.33 -14.58 12.31
N ASN A 294 31.99 -13.29 12.32
CA ASN A 294 32.96 -12.20 12.34
C ASN A 294 33.05 -11.72 13.78
N TYR A 295 34.18 -11.94 14.45
CA TYR A 295 34.38 -11.54 15.86
C TYR A 295 35.58 -10.61 16.05
N SER A 296 35.49 -9.72 17.04
CA SER A 296 36.49 -8.72 17.40
C SER A 296 36.75 -8.80 18.89
N VAL A 297 38.02 -8.77 19.27
CA VAL A 297 38.49 -8.82 20.66
C VAL A 297 39.09 -7.46 21.01
N ASP A 298 38.63 -6.84 22.08
CA ASP A 298 39.09 -5.53 22.58
C ASP A 298 39.12 -4.45 21.49
N TRP A 299 38.07 -4.41 20.67
CA TRP A 299 37.88 -3.44 19.58
C TRP A 299 38.90 -3.52 18.43
N ASN A 300 39.70 -4.58 18.37
CA ASN A 300 40.59 -4.85 17.22
C ASN A 300 39.81 -5.22 15.95
N ALA A 301 40.53 -5.35 14.84
CA ALA A 301 39.96 -5.79 13.56
C ALA A 301 39.21 -7.13 13.70
N PHE A 302 38.14 -7.28 12.93
CA PHE A 302 37.36 -8.51 12.90
C PHE A 302 38.17 -9.67 12.33
N GLN A 303 37.97 -10.84 12.92
CA GLN A 303 38.49 -12.12 12.49
C GLN A 303 37.33 -13.03 12.12
N GLU A 304 37.55 -13.91 11.16
CA GLU A 304 36.52 -14.81 10.65
C GLU A 304 36.68 -16.24 11.19
N VAL A 305 35.55 -16.84 11.56
CA VAL A 305 35.41 -18.28 11.78
C VAL A 305 34.35 -18.79 10.82
N VAL A 306 34.67 -19.83 10.06
CA VAL A 306 33.70 -20.51 9.20
C VAL A 306 32.71 -21.28 10.06
N MET A 307 31.42 -21.11 9.78
CA MET A 307 30.38 -21.93 10.39
C MET A 307 30.15 -23.19 9.56
N SER A 308 29.92 -24.31 10.25
CA SER A 308 29.58 -25.60 9.64
C SER A 308 28.11 -25.91 9.86
N ALA A 309 27.44 -26.37 8.80
CA ALA A 309 26.08 -26.89 8.90
C ALA A 309 26.07 -28.19 9.70
N GLY A 310 25.13 -28.32 10.63
CA GLY A 310 24.95 -29.49 11.49
C GLY A 310 23.48 -29.76 11.82
N ILE A 311 23.25 -30.69 12.74
CA ILE A 311 21.91 -30.98 13.26
C ILE A 311 21.49 -29.79 14.12
N GLY A 312 20.50 -29.02 13.67
CA GLY A 312 19.97 -27.85 14.39
C GLY A 312 20.52 -26.49 13.93
N GLY A 313 21.17 -26.42 12.76
CA GLY A 313 21.59 -25.15 12.14
C GLY A 313 23.09 -25.08 11.87
N PHE A 314 23.59 -23.86 11.67
CA PHE A 314 25.01 -23.57 11.48
C PHE A 314 25.68 -23.30 12.83
N THR A 315 26.89 -23.82 13.00
CA THR A 315 27.68 -23.63 14.24
C THR A 315 29.12 -23.25 13.94
N GLY A 316 29.73 -22.45 14.81
CA GLY A 316 31.15 -22.15 14.76
C GLY A 316 31.69 -21.73 16.12
N ASP A 317 32.99 -21.94 16.33
CA ASP A 317 33.62 -21.75 17.63
C ASP A 317 34.54 -20.53 17.64
N ILE A 318 34.23 -19.57 18.50
CA ILE A 318 35.17 -18.50 18.86
C ILE A 318 36.13 -19.07 19.91
N PRO A 319 37.46 -19.06 19.66
CA PRO A 319 38.45 -19.56 20.61
C PRO A 319 38.41 -18.82 21.95
N ALA A 320 38.90 -19.48 23.01
CA ALA A 320 39.05 -18.87 24.33
C ALA A 320 39.86 -17.58 24.28
N GLN A 321 39.42 -16.57 25.03
CA GLN A 321 40.05 -15.25 25.11
C GLN A 321 40.62 -14.99 26.51
N GLY A 322 41.56 -14.05 26.60
CA GLY A 322 42.14 -13.66 27.89
C GLY A 322 41.10 -13.18 28.89
N ASP A 323 41.39 -13.33 30.19
CA ASP A 323 40.51 -12.83 31.25
C ASP A 323 40.30 -11.31 31.11
N GLY A 324 39.05 -10.87 31.22
CA GLY A 324 38.65 -9.48 31.02
C GLY A 324 38.53 -9.01 29.56
N ALA A 325 38.79 -9.86 28.57
CA ALA A 325 38.65 -9.50 27.15
C ALA A 325 37.19 -9.22 26.76
N PHE A 326 36.96 -8.17 25.97
CA PHE A 326 35.65 -7.84 25.44
C PHE A 326 35.49 -8.37 24.01
N VAL A 327 34.55 -9.30 23.81
CA VAL A 327 34.28 -9.92 22.50
C VAL A 327 32.94 -9.42 21.96
N ARG A 328 32.96 -8.90 20.73
CA ARG A 328 31.76 -8.59 19.94
C ARG A 328 31.79 -9.40 18.65
N TYR A 329 30.62 -9.84 18.16
CA TYR A 329 30.54 -10.61 16.93
C TYR A 329 29.23 -10.37 16.17
N TYR A 330 29.22 -10.70 14.89
CA TYR A 330 28.04 -10.84 14.06
C TYR A 330 28.20 -12.04 13.13
N ILE A 331 27.09 -12.55 12.60
CA ILE A 331 27.09 -13.63 11.62
C ILE A 331 26.82 -13.02 10.24
N SER A 332 27.51 -13.51 9.23
CA SER A 332 27.25 -13.20 7.82
C SER A 332 27.10 -14.50 7.04
N ALA A 333 26.21 -14.51 6.06
CA ALA A 333 26.04 -15.60 5.13
C ALA A 333 25.91 -15.06 3.71
N THR A 334 26.23 -15.89 2.73
CA THR A 334 26.05 -15.60 1.31
C THR A 334 25.39 -16.79 0.63
N ASP A 335 24.63 -16.54 -0.42
CA ASP A 335 24.11 -17.57 -1.30
C ASP A 335 25.11 -17.90 -2.43
N ASN A 336 24.71 -18.78 -3.36
CA ASN A 336 25.54 -19.21 -4.50
C ASN A 336 25.48 -18.27 -5.72
N VAL A 337 24.69 -17.20 -5.67
CA VAL A 337 24.44 -16.25 -6.76
C VAL A 337 24.77 -14.79 -6.40
N GLY A 338 25.24 -14.53 -5.18
CA GLY A 338 25.79 -13.24 -4.74
C GLY A 338 24.88 -12.41 -3.83
N GLY A 339 23.81 -12.98 -3.27
CA GLY A 339 23.07 -12.41 -2.13
C GLY A 339 23.76 -12.65 -0.79
#